data_AF-A0A2L1KIR1-F1
#
_entry.id   AF-A0A2L1KIR1-F1
#
_cell.length_a   1.000
_cell.length_b   1.000
_cell.length_c   1.000
_cell.angle_alpha   90.00
_cell.angle_beta   90.00
_cell.angle_gamma   90.00
#
_symmetry.space_group_name_H-M   'P 1'
#
loop_
_entity.id
_entity.type
_entity.pdbx_description
1 polymer ?
#
loop_
_entity_poly.entity_id
_entity_poly.type
_entity_poly.pdbx_seq_one_letter_code
_entity_poly.pdbx_strand_id
1 'polypeptide(L)'
;MAFEYVRQHYQVPACVGRRVTAYGEPGTIMADRGHYIGVVLDSDPKKRIRNYHPTDEMVYGEVTNDLPLRQFEVLIWGSNWWDSARQTMQVWAANHAQAKYKAYQELDDCFEDATAMFGFKARLA
;
A
#
# COMPACT_ATOMS: atom_id res chain seq x y z
N MET A 1 6.60 9.20 14.16
CA MET A 1 5.87 9.62 12.93
C MET A 1 6.25 8.71 11.76
N ALA A 2 5.42 8.61 10.72
CA ALA A 2 5.82 7.87 9.52
C ALA A 2 7.08 8.48 8.89
N PHE A 3 8.01 7.64 8.44
CA PHE A 3 9.32 7.96 7.86
C PHE A 3 10.28 8.70 8.79
N GLU A 4 10.00 8.79 10.09
CA GLU A 4 10.84 9.54 11.03
C GLU A 4 12.27 9.01 11.07
N TYR A 5 12.41 7.69 11.24
CA TYR A 5 13.71 7.02 11.20
C TYR A 5 14.43 7.29 9.87
N VAL A 6 13.75 7.09 8.74
CA VAL A 6 14.33 7.28 7.41
C VAL A 6 14.85 8.71 7.23
N ARG A 7 14.03 9.71 7.60
CA ARG A 7 14.36 11.12 7.45
C ARG A 7 15.52 11.54 8.35
N GLN A 8 15.56 11.06 9.59
CA GLN A 8 16.60 11.43 10.55
C GLN A 8 17.90 10.66 10.32
N HIS A 9 17.85 9.39 9.97
CA HIS A 9 19.03 8.55 9.81
C HIS A 9 19.71 8.77 8.46
N TYR A 10 18.93 8.75 7.37
CA TYR A 10 19.47 8.88 6.01
C TYR A 10 19.46 10.32 5.49
N GLN A 11 18.88 11.27 6.24
CA GLN A 11 18.80 12.69 5.85
C GLN A 11 18.10 12.92 4.50
N VAL A 12 17.13 12.08 4.17
CA VAL A 12 16.34 12.17 2.94
C VAL A 12 14.92 12.67 3.22
N PRO A 13 14.25 13.34 2.27
CA PRO A 13 12.95 13.94 2.50
C PRO A 13 11.79 12.94 2.30
N ALA A 14 11.91 11.69 2.78
CA ALA A 14 10.93 10.64 2.53
C ALA A 14 9.54 10.93 3.14
N CYS A 15 8.49 10.79 2.33
CA CYS A 15 7.08 10.86 2.75
C CYS A 15 6.19 10.18 1.70
N VAL A 16 4.98 9.73 2.09
CA VAL A 16 3.99 9.22 1.12
C VAL A 16 3.69 10.28 0.06
N GLY A 17 3.52 9.85 -1.19
CA GLY A 17 3.22 10.73 -2.32
C GLY A 17 4.43 11.42 -2.91
N ARG A 18 5.61 11.31 -2.29
CA ARG A 18 6.84 11.84 -2.90
C ARG A 18 7.22 11.05 -4.14
N ARG A 19 7.43 11.77 -5.23
CA ARG A 19 7.98 11.24 -6.47
C ARG A 19 9.45 10.91 -6.30
N VAL A 20 9.86 9.80 -6.90
CA VAL A 20 11.25 9.36 -6.91
C VAL A 20 11.62 8.80 -8.28
N THR A 21 12.91 8.82 -8.59
CA THR A 21 13.51 8.00 -9.63
C THR A 21 14.46 7.04 -8.94
N ALA A 22 14.14 5.74 -8.97
CA ALA A 22 14.90 4.68 -8.33
C ALA A 22 15.58 3.82 -9.41
N TYR A 23 16.91 3.75 -9.42
CA TYR A 23 17.69 3.06 -10.46
C TYR A 23 17.26 3.46 -11.89
N GLY A 24 16.98 4.75 -12.10
CA GLY A 24 16.52 5.28 -13.39
C GLY A 24 15.02 5.10 -13.68
N GLU A 25 14.26 4.39 -12.85
CA GLU A 25 12.82 4.18 -13.04
C GLU A 25 11.97 5.12 -12.16
N PRO A 26 10.98 5.84 -12.73
CA PRO A 26 10.11 6.74 -11.96
C PRO A 26 9.08 5.97 -11.11
N GLY A 27 8.80 6.49 -9.92
CA GLY A 27 7.79 5.93 -9.00
C GLY A 27 7.36 6.88 -7.89
N THR A 28 6.46 6.40 -7.02
CA THR A 28 5.94 7.13 -5.85
C THR A 28 6.20 6.36 -4.57
N ILE A 29 6.66 7.04 -3.52
CA ILE A 29 6.76 6.48 -2.16
C ILE A 29 5.35 6.25 -1.59
N MET A 30 5.08 5.04 -1.13
CA MET A 30 3.77 4.61 -0.61
C MET A 30 3.81 4.02 0.80
N ALA A 31 4.98 3.59 1.30
CA ALA A 31 5.06 2.98 2.63
C ALA A 31 6.40 3.27 3.31
N ASP A 32 6.35 3.45 4.63
CA ASP A 32 7.52 3.40 5.50
C ASP A 32 7.82 1.93 5.84
N ARG A 33 9.07 1.51 5.66
CA ARG A 33 9.54 0.15 5.91
C ARG A 33 10.87 0.13 6.69
N GLY A 34 11.08 1.12 7.56
CA GLY A 34 12.25 1.18 8.44
C GLY A 34 13.52 1.55 7.68
N HIS A 35 14.41 0.59 7.42
CA HIS A 35 15.62 0.81 6.61
C HIS A 35 15.34 0.95 5.10
N TYR A 36 14.09 0.76 4.69
CA TYR A 36 13.67 0.86 3.30
C TYR A 36 12.49 1.81 3.15
N ILE A 37 12.35 2.37 1.96
CA ILE A 37 11.13 3.03 1.51
C ILE A 37 10.38 2.11 0.55
N GLY A 38 9.07 2.01 0.73
CA GLY A 38 8.18 1.28 -0.17
C GLY A 38 7.80 2.16 -1.36
N VAL A 39 8.26 1.81 -2.56
CA VAL A 39 7.97 2.57 -3.81
C VAL A 39 7.10 1.73 -4.73
N VAL A 40 6.14 2.39 -5.38
CA VAL A 40 5.41 1.84 -6.53
C VAL A 40 5.99 2.49 -7.79
N LEU A 41 6.58 1.68 -8.66
CA LEU A 41 7.05 2.15 -9.96
C LEU A 41 5.87 2.42 -10.89
N ASP A 42 5.98 3.44 -11.72
CA ASP A 42 4.94 3.79 -12.68
C ASP A 42 4.75 2.68 -13.71
N SER A 43 5.86 2.05 -14.10
CA SER A 43 5.96 0.94 -15.05
C SER A 43 5.31 -0.35 -14.54
N ASP A 44 5.12 -0.54 -13.22
CA ASP A 44 4.57 -1.77 -12.67
C ASP A 44 3.04 -1.83 -12.86
N PRO A 45 2.52 -2.72 -13.75
CA PRO A 45 1.08 -2.80 -14.02
C PRO A 45 0.29 -3.34 -12.82
N LYS A 46 0.95 -4.07 -11.91
CA LYS A 46 0.32 -4.60 -10.70
C LYS A 46 0.38 -3.60 -9.55
N LYS A 47 1.06 -2.47 -9.71
CA LYS A 47 1.22 -1.39 -8.71
C LYS A 47 1.72 -1.93 -7.36
N ARG A 48 2.75 -2.77 -7.39
CA ARG A 48 3.33 -3.41 -6.20
C ARG A 48 4.23 -2.43 -5.45
N ILE A 49 4.13 -2.44 -4.12
CA ILE A 49 5.04 -1.69 -3.25
C ILE A 49 6.30 -2.52 -3.03
N ARG A 50 7.43 -2.09 -3.61
CA ARG A 50 8.74 -2.75 -3.50
C ARG A 50 9.66 -1.96 -2.58
N ASN A 51 10.62 -2.65 -1.96
CA ASN A 51 11.61 -2.04 -1.07
C ASN A 51 12.73 -1.41 -1.89
N TYR A 52 13.05 -0.15 -1.58
CA TYR A 52 14.22 0.55 -2.08
C TYR A 52 15.00 1.13 -0.91
N HIS A 53 16.33 1.06 -0.97
CA HIS A 53 17.15 1.70 0.05
C HIS A 53 17.07 3.23 -0.11
N PRO A 54 16.92 4.02 0.96
CA PRO A 54 16.64 5.45 0.82
C PRO A 54 17.74 6.27 0.14
N THR A 55 18.98 5.78 0.14
CA THR A 55 20.13 6.50 -0.43
C THR A 55 20.75 5.82 -1.64
N ASP A 56 20.27 4.63 -2.03
CA ASP A 56 20.87 3.87 -3.13
C ASP A 56 20.18 4.20 -4.45
N GLU A 57 20.94 4.77 -5.39
CA GLU A 57 20.46 5.25 -6.71
C GLU A 57 19.08 5.90 -6.68
N MET A 58 18.89 6.82 -5.73
CA MET A 58 17.61 7.44 -5.43
C MET A 58 17.65 8.95 -5.68
N VAL A 59 16.76 9.43 -6.55
CA VAL A 59 16.51 10.86 -6.76
C VAL A 59 15.13 11.20 -6.23
N TYR A 60 15.04 12.20 -5.36
CA TYR A 60 13.79 12.64 -4.74
C TYR A 60 13.23 13.87 -5.46
N GLY A 61 11.97 13.79 -5.86
CA GLY A 61 11.22 14.87 -6.50
C GLY A 61 10.17 15.51 -5.59
N GLU A 62 9.17 16.10 -6.24
CA GLU A 62 8.05 16.77 -5.59
C GLU A 62 7.04 15.79 -4.98
N VAL A 63 6.18 16.30 -4.11
CA VAL A 63 5.08 15.54 -3.52
C VAL A 63 3.85 15.67 -4.41
N THR A 64 3.25 14.54 -4.79
CA THR A 64 1.98 14.49 -5.52
C THR A 64 0.86 13.94 -4.66
N ASN A 65 -0.36 14.41 -4.94
CA ASN A 65 -1.60 13.86 -4.38
C ASN A 65 -2.22 12.78 -5.29
N ASP A 66 -1.73 12.65 -6.53
CA ASP A 66 -2.16 11.58 -7.44
C ASP A 66 -1.40 10.30 -7.11
N LEU A 67 -1.94 9.57 -6.13
CA LEU A 67 -1.32 8.35 -5.61
C LEU A 67 -1.63 7.14 -6.51
N PRO A 68 -0.65 6.26 -6.78
CA PRO A 68 -0.86 5.06 -7.57
C PRO A 68 -1.74 4.01 -6.88
N LEU A 69 -1.90 4.11 -5.56
CA LEU A 69 -2.82 3.28 -4.77
C LEU A 69 -3.74 4.19 -3.99
N ARG A 70 -4.96 3.71 -3.76
CA ARG A 70 -5.95 4.35 -2.90
C ARG A 70 -6.18 3.48 -1.67
N GLN A 71 -6.65 4.10 -0.62
CA GLN A 71 -7.07 3.40 0.58
C GLN A 71 -8.48 2.82 0.38
N PHE A 72 -8.63 1.55 0.70
CA PHE A 72 -9.90 0.83 0.66
C PHE A 72 -10.21 0.29 2.05
N GLU A 73 -11.48 0.37 2.41
CA GLU A 73 -12.04 -0.41 3.50
C GLU A 73 -12.61 -1.70 2.92
N VAL A 74 -12.17 -2.84 3.45
CA VAL A 74 -12.62 -4.17 3.04
C VAL A 74 -13.38 -4.81 4.19
N LEU A 75 -14.65 -5.13 3.98
CA LEU A 75 -15.45 -5.98 4.84
C LEU A 75 -14.93 -7.41 4.73
N ILE A 76 -14.31 -7.90 5.82
CA ILE A 76 -13.73 -9.25 5.93
C ILE A 76 -14.67 -10.22 6.65
N TRP A 77 -15.56 -9.70 7.50
CA TRP A 77 -16.60 -10.49 8.18
C TRP A 77 -17.88 -9.67 8.37
N GLY A 78 -19.02 -10.32 8.28
CA GLY A 78 -20.35 -9.70 8.33
C GLY A 78 -21.09 -9.80 7.00
N SER A 79 -22.42 -9.75 7.07
CA SER A 79 -23.27 -9.93 5.88
C SER A 79 -23.23 -8.73 4.92
N ASN A 80 -23.05 -7.53 5.47
CA ASN A 80 -23.11 -6.26 4.75
C ASN A 80 -22.52 -5.11 5.61
N TRP A 81 -22.57 -3.89 5.08
CA TRP A 81 -22.01 -2.71 5.73
C TRP A 81 -22.82 -2.22 6.94
N TRP A 82 -24.05 -2.65 7.15
CA TRP A 82 -24.87 -2.21 8.30
C TRP A 82 -24.90 -3.23 9.44
N ASP A 83 -24.19 -4.35 9.28
CA ASP A 83 -24.02 -5.36 10.31
C ASP A 83 -23.24 -4.77 11.49
N SER A 84 -23.84 -4.78 12.68
CA SER A 84 -23.24 -4.22 13.89
C SER A 84 -21.99 -4.99 14.33
N ALA A 85 -21.86 -6.25 13.92
CA ALA A 85 -20.73 -7.09 14.26
C ALA A 85 -19.68 -7.13 13.13
N ARG A 86 -19.84 -6.32 12.07
CA ARG A 86 -18.92 -6.30 10.93
C ARG A 86 -17.46 -6.12 11.34
N GLN A 87 -16.57 -6.82 10.67
CA GLN A 87 -15.13 -6.58 10.75
C GLN A 87 -14.61 -6.06 9.41
N THR A 88 -13.78 -5.03 9.49
CA THR A 88 -13.23 -4.36 8.31
C THR A 88 -11.73 -4.21 8.43
N MET A 89 -11.03 -4.28 7.30
CA MET A 89 -9.60 -4.04 7.19
C MET A 89 -9.34 -2.88 6.23
N GLN A 90 -8.38 -2.02 6.58
CA GLN A 90 -7.91 -0.95 5.72
C GLN A 90 -6.72 -1.43 4.90
N VAL A 91 -6.79 -1.28 3.57
CA VAL A 91 -5.75 -1.74 2.65
C VAL A 91 -5.47 -0.69 1.56
N TRP A 92 -4.21 -0.56 1.17
CA TRP A 92 -3.80 0.23 0.01
C TRP A 92 -3.80 -0.63 -1.25
N ALA A 93 -4.60 -0.29 -2.26
CA ALA A 93 -4.71 -1.07 -3.50
C ALA A 93 -4.98 -0.16 -4.72
N ALA A 94 -4.75 -0.66 -5.94
CA ALA A 94 -5.07 0.10 -7.15
C ALA A 94 -6.56 0.00 -7.51
N ASN A 95 -7.22 -1.09 -7.13
CA ASN A 95 -8.63 -1.33 -7.42
C ASN A 95 -9.28 -2.26 -6.37
N HIS A 96 -10.61 -2.38 -6.42
CA HIS A 96 -11.40 -3.19 -5.49
C HIS A 96 -10.99 -4.67 -5.46
N ALA A 97 -10.64 -5.28 -6.60
CA ALA A 97 -10.25 -6.69 -6.65
C ALA A 97 -8.91 -6.91 -5.92
N GLN A 98 -7.93 -6.03 -6.17
CA GLN A 98 -6.66 -6.04 -5.43
C GLN A 98 -6.85 -5.76 -3.95
N ALA A 99 -7.79 -4.89 -3.56
CA ALA A 99 -8.08 -4.63 -2.15
C ALA A 99 -8.55 -5.90 -1.44
N LYS A 100 -9.52 -6.62 -2.02
CA LYS A 100 -9.99 -7.90 -1.46
C LYS A 100 -8.87 -8.93 -1.38
N TYR A 101 -8.08 -9.06 -2.45
CA TYR A 101 -6.97 -10.02 -2.47
C TYR A 101 -5.92 -9.71 -1.40
N LYS A 102 -5.55 -8.43 -1.22
CA LYS A 102 -4.63 -8.04 -0.14
C LYS A 102 -5.20 -8.34 1.25
N ALA A 103 -6.47 -8.03 1.48
CA ALA A 103 -7.12 -8.36 2.75
C ALA A 103 -7.12 -9.88 3.00
N TYR A 104 -7.29 -10.68 1.95
CA TYR A 104 -7.17 -12.14 2.02
C TYR A 104 -5.74 -12.56 2.37
N GLN A 105 -4.71 -12.01 1.73
CA GLN A 105 -3.31 -12.35 2.02
C GLN A 105 -2.91 -12.08 3.48
N GLU A 106 -3.42 -11.01 4.09
CA GLU A 106 -3.18 -10.70 5.52
C GLU A 106 -3.92 -11.66 6.47
N LEU A 107 -4.91 -12.40 5.96
CA LEU A 107 -5.76 -13.33 6.71
C LEU A 107 -5.66 -14.76 6.17
N ASP A 108 -4.62 -15.08 5.39
CA ASP A 108 -4.51 -16.37 4.68
C ASP A 108 -4.61 -17.54 5.68
N ASP A 109 -3.99 -17.40 6.84
CA ASP A 109 -4.03 -18.38 7.94
C ASP A 109 -5.43 -18.56 8.58
N CYS A 110 -6.39 -17.67 8.29
CA CYS A 110 -7.75 -17.71 8.82
C CYS A 110 -8.75 -18.45 7.91
N PHE A 111 -8.35 -18.83 6.70
CA PHE A 111 -9.25 -19.43 5.71
C PHE A 111 -8.69 -20.74 5.16
N GLU A 112 -9.59 -21.67 4.82
CA GLU A 112 -9.19 -22.96 4.23
C GLU A 112 -8.71 -22.79 2.79
N ASP A 113 -9.30 -21.86 2.03
CA ASP A 113 -8.92 -21.55 0.66
C ASP A 113 -9.33 -20.13 0.21
N ALA A 114 -8.87 -19.75 -0.98
CA ALA A 114 -9.07 -18.43 -1.57
C ALA A 114 -10.53 -18.08 -1.94
N THR A 115 -11.47 -19.04 -1.91
CA THR A 115 -12.89 -18.77 -2.17
C THR A 115 -13.53 -17.91 -1.09
N ALA A 116 -12.95 -17.88 0.12
CA ALA A 116 -13.37 -16.98 1.19
C ALA A 116 -13.41 -15.50 0.74
N MET A 117 -12.51 -15.11 -0.18
CA MET A 117 -12.46 -13.76 -0.75
C MET A 117 -13.76 -13.37 -1.49
N PHE A 118 -14.57 -14.33 -1.97
CA PHE A 118 -15.87 -14.02 -2.59
C PHE A 118 -16.85 -13.37 -1.62
N GLY A 119 -16.70 -13.61 -0.31
CA GLY A 119 -17.46 -12.94 0.74
C GLY A 119 -17.05 -11.48 0.96
N PHE A 120 -15.84 -11.10 0.53
CA PHE A 120 -15.30 -9.77 0.83
C PHE A 120 -15.95 -8.69 -0.03
N LYS A 121 -16.21 -7.54 0.61
CA LYS A 121 -16.73 -6.33 -0.06
C LYS A 121 -15.73 -5.20 0.19
N ALA A 122 -15.39 -4.46 -0.85
CA ALA A 122 -14.46 -3.34 -0.74
C ALA A 122 -15.16 -2.05 -1.14
N ARG A 123 -14.79 -0.93 -0.50
CA ARG A 123 -15.16 0.43 -0.89
C ARG A 123 -13.98 1.36 -0.67
N LEU A 124 -13.94 2.48 -1.38
CA LEU A 124 -12.96 3.53 -1.09
C LEU A 124 -13.20 4.07 0.32
N ALA A 125 -12.12 4.22 1.08
CA ALA A 125 -12.12 4.78 2.43
C ALA A 125 -12.22 6.31 2.41
#